data_AF-A0A3B4X8G7-F1
#
_entry.id   AF-A0A3B4X8G7-F1
#
_cell.length_a   1.000
_cell.length_b   1.000
_cell.length_c   1.000
_cell.angle_alpha   90.00
_cell.angle_beta   90.00
_cell.angle_gamma   90.00
#
_symmetry.space_group_name_H-M   'P 1'
#
loop_
_entity.id
_entity.type
_entity.pdbx_description
1 polymer ?
#
loop_
_entity_poly.entity_id
_entity_poly.type
_entity_poly.pdbx_seq_one_letter_code
_entity_poly.pdbx_strand_id
1 'polypeptide(L)'
;MLAFTQITASSWAPGLAAAPRVAPSRSAVSMDASNPVVIGLAADSGCGKSTFMRRVTGIFGGECKLNDIGRETNTLVSDMTTVICLDDYHKWDRTGRKSNPEWPDGITALHEACQNWDKMAADVTDLKAGKAVEKPIYNHITGELDPDEPVQPTPIVIFEGLHPMHDERVNEALDLTIYLDITDDVKFAWKAQRDIAERGATPEEVQAAIDGRKPDFAAYVEPQKAKADIIIQVLPSDLIEDPTGKFLKVKYIQKKSPDAPPPRVCACGTLTLTYSHCLSSRGARICIID
;
A
#
# COMPACT_ATOMS: atom_id res chain seq x y z
N MET A 1 -2.14 -25.72 65.81
CA MET A 1 -1.03 -26.69 65.87
C MET A 1 -0.50 -26.82 64.46
N LEU A 2 0.80 -26.61 64.27
CA LEU A 2 1.47 -26.49 62.98
C LEU A 2 1.23 -27.69 62.04
N ALA A 3 1.16 -27.42 60.74
CA ALA A 3 1.52 -28.40 59.71
C ALA A 3 2.22 -27.67 58.56
N PHE A 4 3.56 -27.78 58.54
CA PHE A 4 4.41 -27.48 57.41
C PHE A 4 4.24 -28.59 56.36
N THR A 5 4.02 -28.24 55.10
CA THR A 5 4.16 -29.18 53.98
C THR A 5 5.34 -28.76 53.13
N GLN A 6 6.33 -29.65 53.06
CA GLN A 6 7.60 -29.48 52.36
C GLN A 6 7.40 -29.30 50.85
N ILE A 7 8.12 -28.34 50.28
CA ILE A 7 8.31 -28.21 48.83
C ILE A 7 9.36 -29.25 48.42
N THR A 8 8.96 -30.26 47.65
CA THR A 8 9.91 -31.13 46.95
C THR A 8 10.24 -30.51 45.60
N ALA A 9 11.52 -30.18 45.41
CA ALA A 9 12.05 -29.76 44.11
C ALA A 9 12.05 -30.95 43.14
N SER A 10 11.22 -30.89 42.09
CA SER A 10 11.33 -31.81 40.96
C SER A 10 12.40 -31.31 39.99
N SER A 11 13.48 -32.08 39.85
CA SER A 11 14.53 -31.87 38.86
C SER A 11 13.96 -31.91 37.43
N TRP A 12 14.12 -30.81 36.68
CA TRP A 12 13.87 -30.78 35.25
C TRP A 12 14.97 -31.58 34.52
N ALA A 13 14.56 -32.59 33.75
CA ALA A 13 15.42 -33.19 32.74
C ALA A 13 15.62 -32.20 31.58
N PRO A 14 16.82 -32.07 31.00
CA PRO A 14 17.03 -31.23 29.83
C PRO A 14 16.28 -31.86 28.64
N GLY A 15 15.22 -31.18 28.20
CA GLY A 15 14.50 -31.54 26.99
C GLY A 15 15.42 -31.48 25.77
N LEU A 16 15.38 -32.55 24.98
CA LEU A 16 16.05 -32.68 23.68
C LEU A 16 15.88 -31.41 22.84
N ALA A 17 17.00 -30.91 22.30
CA ALA A 17 17.01 -29.81 21.35
C ALA A 17 16.03 -30.11 20.20
N ALA A 18 15.03 -29.24 20.01
CA ALA A 18 14.10 -29.35 18.91
C ALA A 18 14.87 -29.26 17.59
N ALA A 19 14.71 -30.28 16.73
CA ALA A 19 15.25 -30.28 15.39
C ALA A 19 14.79 -29.03 14.61
N PRO A 20 15.62 -28.46 13.73
CA PRO A 20 15.23 -27.31 12.92
C PRO A 20 13.99 -27.69 12.12
N ARG A 21 12.90 -26.94 12.32
CA ARG A 21 11.69 -27.07 11.50
C ARG A 21 12.07 -26.70 10.07
N VAL A 22 12.15 -27.71 9.20
CA VAL A 22 12.17 -27.49 7.75
C VAL A 22 10.92 -26.69 7.43
N ALA A 23 11.10 -25.48 6.89
CA ALA A 23 9.99 -24.68 6.41
C ALA A 23 9.25 -25.53 5.36
N PRO A 24 7.91 -25.67 5.45
CA PRO A 24 7.18 -26.40 4.42
C PRO A 24 7.48 -25.72 3.09
N SER A 25 7.98 -26.50 2.12
CA SER A 25 8.08 -26.04 0.74
C SER A 25 6.69 -25.54 0.35
N ARG A 26 6.58 -24.24 0.10
CA ARG A 26 5.31 -23.67 -0.35
C ARG A 26 4.99 -24.33 -1.68
N SER A 27 3.96 -25.17 -1.68
CA SER A 27 3.34 -25.64 -2.91
C SER A 27 3.04 -24.40 -3.73
N ALA A 28 3.61 -24.29 -4.93
CA ALA A 28 3.17 -23.29 -5.89
C ALA A 28 1.65 -23.47 -6.02
N VAL A 29 0.90 -22.39 -5.75
CA VAL A 29 -0.55 -22.40 -5.96
C VAL A 29 -0.72 -22.61 -7.46
N SER A 30 -1.17 -23.81 -7.86
CA SER A 30 -1.56 -24.05 -9.23
C SER A 30 -2.85 -23.28 -9.47
N MET A 31 -2.74 -22.10 -10.07
CA MET A 31 -3.91 -21.36 -10.51
C MET A 31 -4.44 -22.07 -11.76
N ASP A 32 -5.64 -22.60 -11.65
CA ASP A 32 -6.45 -23.03 -12.80
C ASP A 32 -6.64 -21.83 -13.74
N ALA A 33 -6.99 -22.06 -15.01
CA ALA A 33 -7.16 -21.03 -16.06
C ALA A 33 -8.33 -20.07 -15.75
N SER A 34 -8.17 -19.32 -14.68
CA SER A 34 -9.09 -18.38 -14.06
C SER A 34 -8.64 -16.98 -14.43
N ASN A 35 -9.62 -16.11 -14.65
CA ASN A 35 -9.40 -14.71 -14.93
C ASN A 35 -8.45 -14.09 -13.89
N PRO A 36 -7.54 -13.18 -14.30
CA PRO A 36 -6.67 -12.46 -13.39
C PRO A 36 -7.38 -11.89 -12.17
N VAL A 37 -6.73 -11.97 -11.02
CA VAL A 37 -7.17 -11.27 -9.80
C VAL A 37 -6.71 -9.83 -9.88
N VAL A 38 -7.62 -8.88 -9.72
CA VAL A 38 -7.33 -7.45 -9.81
C VAL A 38 -7.33 -6.80 -8.43
N ILE A 39 -6.24 -6.12 -8.09
CA ILE A 39 -6.05 -5.45 -6.80
C ILE A 39 -5.93 -3.94 -7.02
N GLY A 40 -6.67 -3.13 -6.27
CA GLY A 40 -6.49 -1.68 -6.23
C GLY A 40 -5.71 -1.24 -4.98
N LEU A 41 -4.68 -0.42 -5.16
CA LEU A 41 -3.89 0.17 -4.08
C LEU A 41 -3.93 1.70 -4.14
N ALA A 42 -4.76 2.33 -3.31
CA ALA A 42 -4.79 3.77 -3.18
C ALA A 42 -3.72 4.25 -2.21
N ALA A 43 -2.88 5.18 -2.66
CA ALA A 43 -1.91 5.83 -1.79
C ALA A 43 -1.34 7.12 -2.41
N ASP A 44 -1.09 8.13 -1.58
CA ASP A 44 -0.47 9.38 -2.02
C ASP A 44 1.01 9.18 -2.43
N SER A 45 1.49 10.07 -3.28
CA SER A 45 2.91 10.19 -3.64
C SER A 45 3.79 10.32 -2.38
N GLY A 46 4.93 9.60 -2.35
CA GLY A 46 5.87 9.64 -1.22
C GLY A 46 5.44 8.88 0.04
N CYS A 47 4.30 8.18 0.02
CA CYS A 47 3.79 7.42 1.18
C CYS A 47 4.31 5.97 1.26
N GLY A 48 5.44 5.67 0.60
CA GLY A 48 6.03 4.33 0.63
C GLY A 48 5.36 3.29 -0.29
N LYS A 49 4.57 3.72 -1.29
CA LYS A 49 3.93 2.86 -2.29
C LYS A 49 4.89 1.84 -2.91
N SER A 50 6.02 2.29 -3.43
CA SER A 50 7.01 1.41 -4.06
C SER A 50 7.57 0.37 -3.07
N THR A 51 7.76 0.75 -1.80
CA THR A 51 8.18 -0.18 -0.74
C THR A 51 7.09 -1.19 -0.40
N PHE A 52 5.84 -0.76 -0.33
CA PHE A 52 4.70 -1.65 -0.14
C PHE A 52 4.57 -2.63 -1.31
N MET A 53 4.62 -2.13 -2.54
CA MET A 53 4.56 -2.93 -3.76
C MET A 53 5.67 -3.97 -3.83
N ARG A 54 6.93 -3.61 -3.56
CA ARG A 54 8.05 -4.57 -3.51
C ARG A 54 7.83 -5.70 -2.51
N ARG A 55 7.19 -5.42 -1.37
CA ARG A 55 6.87 -6.44 -0.36
C ARG A 55 5.72 -7.34 -0.82
N VAL A 56 4.67 -6.76 -1.39
CA VAL A 56 3.52 -7.48 -1.92
C VAL A 56 3.93 -8.42 -3.05
N THR A 57 4.67 -7.91 -4.03
CA THR A 57 5.12 -8.73 -5.16
C THR A 57 6.11 -9.80 -4.72
N GLY A 58 6.99 -9.49 -3.76
CA GLY A 58 7.89 -10.49 -3.16
C GLY A 58 7.17 -11.63 -2.41
N ILE A 59 5.90 -11.47 -2.02
CA ILE A 59 5.09 -12.56 -1.44
C ILE A 59 4.60 -13.51 -2.52
N PHE A 60 4.17 -12.97 -3.66
CA PHE A 60 3.64 -13.75 -4.79
C PHE A 60 4.73 -14.48 -5.56
N GLY A 61 5.98 -14.04 -5.43
CA GLY A 61 7.14 -14.65 -6.09
C GLY A 61 7.43 -14.01 -7.45
N GLY A 62 8.60 -14.31 -7.98
CA GLY A 62 9.14 -13.67 -9.19
C GLY A 62 9.95 -12.41 -8.89
N GLU A 63 10.94 -12.14 -9.72
CA GLU A 63 11.66 -10.87 -9.71
C GLU A 63 10.84 -9.83 -10.47
N CYS A 64 10.34 -8.82 -9.76
CA CYS A 64 9.67 -7.69 -10.40
C CYS A 64 10.70 -6.80 -11.08
N LYS A 65 10.54 -6.62 -12.39
CA LYS A 65 11.33 -5.72 -13.22
C LYS A 65 10.42 -4.75 -13.97
N LEU A 66 10.99 -3.68 -14.49
CA LEU A 66 10.27 -2.81 -15.42
C LEU A 66 9.90 -3.61 -16.68
N ASN A 67 8.76 -3.26 -17.28
CA ASN A 67 8.35 -3.80 -18.57
C ASN A 67 9.41 -3.43 -19.63
N ASP A 68 10.05 -4.43 -20.24
CA ASP A 68 11.16 -4.18 -21.16
C ASP A 68 10.64 -3.84 -22.55
N ILE A 69 10.28 -2.57 -22.72
CA ILE A 69 9.78 -2.00 -23.97
C ILE A 69 10.83 -1.13 -24.68
N GLY A 70 12.08 -1.12 -24.20
CA GLY A 70 13.18 -0.32 -24.75
C GLY A 70 13.07 1.19 -24.51
N ARG A 71 12.16 1.64 -23.64
CA ARG A 71 11.95 3.05 -23.24
C ARG A 71 11.37 3.13 -21.82
N GLU A 72 11.18 4.34 -21.32
CA GLU A 72 10.59 4.57 -19.99
C GLU A 72 9.19 3.97 -19.87
N THR A 73 8.91 3.37 -18.70
CA THR A 73 7.62 2.78 -18.34
C THR A 73 7.47 2.82 -16.82
N ASN A 74 6.22 2.86 -16.36
CA ASN A 74 5.88 2.69 -14.95
C ASN A 74 5.43 1.27 -14.62
N THR A 75 5.29 0.42 -15.63
CA THR A 75 4.75 -0.93 -15.48
C THR A 75 5.82 -1.86 -14.93
N LEU A 76 5.52 -2.53 -13.81
CA LEU A 76 6.35 -3.60 -13.26
C LEU A 76 5.74 -4.95 -13.59
N VAL A 77 6.56 -5.88 -14.06
CA VAL A 77 6.16 -7.23 -14.44
C VAL A 77 6.99 -8.29 -13.73
N SER A 78 6.34 -9.38 -13.38
CA SER A 78 6.92 -10.66 -12.97
C SER A 78 6.09 -11.80 -13.56
N ASP A 79 6.48 -13.04 -13.32
CA ASP A 79 5.71 -14.22 -13.75
C ASP A 79 4.29 -14.25 -13.13
N MET A 80 4.10 -13.62 -11.97
CA MET A 80 2.86 -13.66 -11.21
C MET A 80 2.10 -12.33 -11.17
N THR A 81 2.79 -11.21 -11.39
CA THR A 81 2.25 -9.88 -11.09
C THR A 81 2.55 -8.86 -12.18
N THR A 82 1.53 -8.09 -12.55
CA THR A 82 1.63 -6.87 -13.37
C THR A 82 1.18 -5.71 -12.49
N VAL A 83 2.04 -4.72 -12.29
CA VAL A 83 1.73 -3.50 -11.52
C VAL A 83 1.63 -2.33 -12.48
N ILE A 84 0.51 -1.63 -12.45
CA ILE A 84 0.20 -0.49 -13.31
C ILE A 84 0.05 0.76 -12.44
N CYS A 85 0.81 1.80 -12.77
CA CYS A 85 0.68 3.11 -12.14
C CYS A 85 -0.49 3.87 -12.76
N LEU A 86 -1.40 4.37 -11.93
CA LEU A 86 -2.59 5.08 -12.41
C LEU A 86 -2.28 6.50 -12.93
N ASP A 87 -1.10 7.04 -12.66
CA ASP A 87 -0.65 8.30 -13.26
C ASP A 87 -0.55 8.18 -14.79
N ASP A 88 -0.41 6.96 -15.33
CA ASP A 88 -0.42 6.70 -16.78
C ASP A 88 -1.74 7.14 -17.45
N TYR A 89 -2.83 7.21 -16.69
CA TYR A 89 -4.15 7.61 -17.19
C TYR A 89 -4.44 9.11 -17.05
N HIS A 90 -3.43 9.95 -16.81
CA HIS A 90 -3.62 11.40 -16.85
C HIS A 90 -4.09 11.88 -18.24
N LYS A 91 -5.08 12.78 -18.27
CA LYS A 91 -5.50 13.49 -19.50
C LYS A 91 -4.48 14.51 -19.98
N TRP A 92 -3.74 15.10 -19.05
CA TRP A 92 -2.81 16.18 -19.33
C TRP A 92 -1.45 15.91 -18.72
N ASP A 93 -0.41 16.26 -19.47
CA ASP A 93 0.96 16.26 -19.00
C ASP A 93 1.21 17.34 -17.92
N ARG A 94 2.42 17.39 -17.37
CA ARG A 94 2.79 18.34 -16.31
C ARG A 94 2.60 19.80 -16.69
N THR A 95 2.86 20.16 -17.94
CA THR A 95 2.71 21.53 -18.46
C THR A 95 1.25 21.82 -18.75
N GLY A 96 0.55 20.91 -19.43
CA GLY A 96 -0.86 20.98 -19.73
C GLY A 96 -1.73 21.13 -18.48
N ARG A 97 -1.37 20.49 -17.37
CA ARG A 97 -2.02 20.71 -16.07
C ARG A 97 -1.84 22.13 -15.52
N LYS A 98 -0.65 22.72 -15.69
CA LYS A 98 -0.35 24.08 -15.19
C LYS A 98 -0.99 25.17 -16.04
N SER A 99 -1.08 24.96 -17.36
CA SER A 99 -1.57 25.95 -18.32
C SER A 99 -2.90 25.55 -18.96
N ASN A 100 -3.74 24.83 -18.21
CA ASN A 100 -5.01 24.33 -18.74
C ASN A 100 -5.99 25.49 -18.94
N PRO A 101 -6.60 25.66 -20.13
CA PRO A 101 -7.52 26.77 -20.39
C PRO A 101 -8.83 26.70 -19.58
N GLU A 102 -9.26 25.50 -19.18
CA GLU A 102 -10.44 25.29 -18.34
C GLU A 102 -10.14 25.54 -16.85
N TRP A 103 -8.87 25.50 -16.46
CA TRP A 103 -8.40 25.67 -15.08
C TRP A 103 -7.30 26.77 -15.04
N PRO A 104 -7.69 28.06 -15.00
CA PRO A 104 -6.76 29.18 -15.12
C PRO A 104 -5.63 29.22 -14.08
N ASP A 105 -5.88 28.67 -12.89
CA ASP A 105 -4.89 28.54 -11.81
C ASP A 105 -4.12 27.21 -11.84
N GLY A 106 -4.33 26.42 -12.90
CA GLY A 106 -3.87 25.05 -13.05
C GLY A 106 -4.78 24.03 -12.37
N ILE A 107 -4.66 22.78 -12.79
CA ILE A 107 -5.33 21.62 -12.21
C ILE A 107 -4.29 20.66 -11.61
N THR A 108 -4.57 20.12 -10.43
CA THR A 108 -3.65 19.17 -9.78
C THR A 108 -3.82 17.75 -10.34
N ALA A 109 -2.82 16.90 -10.09
CA ALA A 109 -2.91 15.45 -10.35
C ALA A 109 -4.01 14.76 -9.54
N LEU A 110 -4.45 15.36 -8.43
CA LEU A 110 -5.41 14.76 -7.50
C LEU A 110 -6.84 15.00 -7.96
N HIS A 111 -7.06 16.05 -8.76
CA HIS A 111 -8.39 16.42 -9.24
C HIS A 111 -8.94 15.35 -10.19
N GLU A 112 -10.20 14.94 -10.00
CA GLU A 112 -10.82 13.86 -10.78
C GLU A 112 -10.83 14.14 -12.29
N ALA A 113 -11.04 15.41 -12.67
CA ALA A 113 -11.08 15.83 -14.07
C ALA A 113 -9.74 15.59 -14.80
N CYS A 114 -8.62 15.48 -14.06
CA CYS A 114 -7.30 15.18 -14.62
C CYS A 114 -7.15 13.73 -15.10
N GLN A 115 -8.09 12.83 -14.79
CA GLN A 115 -7.98 11.41 -15.10
C GLN A 115 -8.83 11.02 -16.31
N ASN A 116 -8.32 10.12 -17.14
CA ASN A 116 -9.03 9.51 -18.26
C ASN A 116 -9.76 8.24 -17.79
N TRP A 117 -10.92 8.45 -17.15
CA TRP A 117 -11.70 7.37 -16.54
C TRP A 117 -12.18 6.32 -17.52
N ASP A 118 -12.56 6.71 -18.74
CA ASP A 118 -13.08 5.76 -19.74
C ASP A 118 -11.97 4.80 -20.20
N LYS A 119 -10.77 5.31 -20.44
CA LYS A 119 -9.61 4.48 -20.77
C LYS A 119 -9.20 3.58 -19.60
N MET A 120 -9.21 4.12 -18.38
CA MET A 120 -8.89 3.35 -17.17
C MET A 120 -9.90 2.20 -16.95
N ALA A 121 -11.20 2.49 -17.02
CA ALA A 121 -12.25 1.48 -16.85
C ALA A 121 -12.20 0.39 -17.93
N ALA A 122 -11.95 0.78 -19.19
CA ALA A 122 -11.78 -0.17 -20.28
C ALA A 122 -10.59 -1.12 -20.02
N ASP A 123 -9.42 -0.56 -19.69
CA ASP A 123 -8.21 -1.36 -19.49
C ASP A 123 -8.30 -2.30 -18.29
N VAL A 124 -8.83 -1.81 -17.17
CA VAL A 124 -9.02 -2.63 -15.96
C VAL A 124 -9.95 -3.81 -16.27
N THR A 125 -11.04 -3.56 -16.99
CA THR A 125 -12.00 -4.59 -17.38
C THR A 125 -11.38 -5.61 -18.34
N ASP A 126 -10.65 -5.15 -19.35
CA ASP A 126 -10.03 -6.04 -20.33
C ASP A 126 -8.90 -6.87 -19.72
N LEU A 127 -8.07 -6.28 -18.85
CA LEU A 127 -7.04 -7.01 -18.12
C LEU A 127 -7.65 -8.04 -17.16
N LYS A 128 -8.74 -7.71 -16.46
CA LYS A 128 -9.51 -8.68 -15.65
C LYS A 128 -10.05 -9.83 -16.49
N ALA A 129 -10.44 -9.56 -17.74
CA ALA A 129 -10.91 -10.57 -18.67
C ALA A 129 -9.77 -11.36 -19.35
N GLY A 130 -8.51 -11.17 -18.92
CA GLY A 130 -7.35 -11.85 -19.49
C GLY A 130 -6.94 -11.35 -20.87
N LYS A 131 -7.37 -10.14 -21.27
CA LYS A 131 -7.01 -9.52 -22.55
C LYS A 131 -5.89 -8.50 -22.39
N ALA A 132 -5.04 -8.41 -23.40
CA ALA A 132 -4.01 -7.39 -23.50
C ALA A 132 -4.62 -6.01 -23.78
N VAL A 133 -3.92 -4.95 -23.37
CA VAL A 133 -4.32 -3.56 -23.58
C VAL A 133 -3.14 -2.74 -24.12
N GLU A 134 -3.44 -1.67 -24.86
CA GLU A 134 -2.49 -0.63 -25.21
C GLU A 134 -2.65 0.49 -24.18
N LYS A 135 -1.76 0.56 -23.19
CA LYS A 135 -1.87 1.47 -22.04
C LYS A 135 -1.02 2.72 -22.29
N PRO A 136 -1.53 3.95 -22.05
CA PRO A 136 -0.70 5.16 -22.08
C PRO A 136 0.46 5.10 -21.08
N ILE A 137 1.45 5.99 -21.23
CA ILE A 137 2.56 6.14 -20.27
C ILE A 137 2.68 7.60 -19.86
N TYR A 138 2.67 7.85 -18.55
CA TYR A 138 3.06 9.14 -17.99
C TYR A 138 4.53 9.11 -17.59
N ASN A 139 5.37 9.83 -18.32
CA ASN A 139 6.79 9.85 -18.07
C ASN A 139 7.11 10.77 -16.89
N HIS A 140 7.47 10.21 -15.74
CA HIS A 140 7.78 11.02 -14.55
C HIS A 140 9.05 11.87 -14.69
N ILE A 141 9.97 11.50 -15.59
CA ILE A 141 11.23 12.22 -15.84
C ILE A 141 10.93 13.51 -16.63
N THR A 142 10.34 13.37 -17.82
CA THR A 142 10.02 14.53 -18.69
C THR A 142 8.78 15.27 -18.21
N GLY A 143 7.85 14.55 -17.58
CA GLY A 143 6.52 15.04 -17.20
C GLY A 143 5.51 14.99 -18.35
N GLU A 144 5.81 14.29 -19.44
CA GLU A 144 5.03 14.20 -20.68
C GLU A 144 4.18 12.91 -20.76
N LEU A 145 3.28 12.84 -21.73
CA LEU A 145 2.54 11.62 -22.09
C LEU A 145 3.26 10.95 -23.26
N ASP A 146 3.84 9.79 -23.02
CA ASP A 146 4.54 8.99 -24.02
C ASP A 146 3.54 8.08 -24.77
N PRO A 147 3.91 7.55 -25.96
CA PRO A 147 3.09 6.59 -26.69
C PRO A 147 2.70 5.37 -25.85
N ASP A 148 1.55 4.78 -26.17
CA ASP A 148 1.02 3.60 -25.48
C ASP A 148 1.99 2.41 -25.52
N GLU A 149 1.96 1.59 -24.48
CA GLU A 149 2.67 0.31 -24.40
C GLU A 149 1.70 -0.88 -24.35
N PRO A 150 2.07 -2.02 -24.97
CA PRO A 150 1.31 -3.25 -24.81
C PRO A 150 1.52 -3.81 -23.40
N VAL A 151 0.42 -4.10 -22.71
CA VAL A 151 0.44 -4.76 -21.39
C VAL A 151 -0.36 -6.05 -21.47
N GLN A 152 0.29 -7.16 -21.08
CA GLN A 152 -0.35 -8.46 -20.91
C GLN A 152 -0.77 -8.66 -19.45
N PRO A 153 -1.95 -9.23 -19.19
CA PRO A 153 -2.32 -9.59 -17.84
C PRO A 153 -1.50 -10.79 -17.38
N THR A 154 -1.07 -10.72 -16.13
CA THR A 154 -0.54 -11.86 -15.36
C THR A 154 -1.64 -12.36 -14.41
N PRO A 155 -1.44 -13.47 -13.67
CA PRO A 155 -2.45 -13.96 -12.73
C PRO A 155 -2.92 -12.92 -11.70
N ILE A 156 -2.08 -11.93 -11.37
CA ILE A 156 -2.43 -10.83 -10.47
C ILE A 156 -2.11 -9.49 -11.13
N VAL A 157 -3.11 -8.65 -11.34
CA VAL A 157 -2.94 -7.28 -11.85
C VAL A 157 -3.19 -6.28 -10.72
N ILE A 158 -2.25 -5.38 -10.48
CA ILE A 158 -2.31 -4.41 -9.39
C ILE A 158 -2.33 -3.00 -9.98
N PHE A 159 -3.42 -2.27 -9.74
CA PHE A 159 -3.55 -0.86 -10.09
C PHE A 159 -3.21 -0.02 -8.86
N GLU A 160 -2.11 0.72 -8.92
CA GLU A 160 -1.65 1.56 -7.82
C GLU A 160 -1.67 3.04 -8.20
N GLY A 161 -2.10 3.89 -7.28
CA GLY A 161 -2.01 5.33 -7.48
C GLY A 161 -2.98 6.12 -6.62
N LEU A 162 -3.39 7.28 -7.12
CA LEU A 162 -4.27 8.20 -6.41
C LEU A 162 -5.75 7.76 -6.43
N HIS A 163 -6.20 7.08 -7.49
CA HIS A 163 -7.64 6.89 -7.74
C HIS A 163 -8.14 5.49 -8.13
N PRO A 164 -7.60 4.38 -7.60
CA PRO A 164 -8.05 3.04 -8.00
C PRO A 164 -9.51 2.74 -7.63
N MET A 165 -10.10 3.44 -6.66
CA MET A 165 -11.47 3.20 -6.19
C MET A 165 -12.38 4.41 -6.44
N HIS A 166 -11.94 5.40 -7.22
CA HIS A 166 -12.68 6.63 -7.43
C HIS A 166 -13.87 6.41 -8.38
N ASP A 167 -13.59 5.98 -9.61
CA ASP A 167 -14.61 5.62 -10.61
C ASP A 167 -15.26 4.27 -10.25
N GLU A 168 -16.59 4.22 -10.24
CA GLU A 168 -17.31 3.04 -9.76
C GLU A 168 -17.14 1.82 -10.68
N ARG A 169 -16.96 2.04 -11.99
CA ARG A 169 -16.72 0.95 -12.96
C ARG A 169 -15.39 0.28 -12.70
N VAL A 170 -14.36 1.07 -12.37
CA VAL A 170 -13.05 0.56 -11.96
C VAL A 170 -13.19 -0.17 -10.63
N ASN A 171 -13.83 0.44 -9.64
CA ASN A 171 -14.00 -0.13 -8.31
C ASN A 171 -14.72 -1.50 -8.32
N GLU A 172 -15.78 -1.64 -9.11
CA GLU A 172 -16.53 -2.89 -9.30
C GLU A 172 -15.69 -4.01 -9.95
N ALA A 173 -14.67 -3.64 -10.72
CA ALA A 173 -13.74 -4.58 -11.33
C ALA A 173 -12.63 -5.03 -10.37
N LEU A 174 -12.44 -4.41 -9.20
CA LEU A 174 -11.42 -4.82 -8.24
C LEU A 174 -11.90 -5.99 -7.36
N ASP A 175 -11.04 -6.99 -7.19
CA ASP A 175 -11.29 -8.15 -6.32
C ASP A 175 -10.78 -7.93 -4.89
N LEU A 176 -9.82 -7.01 -4.70
CA LEU A 176 -9.32 -6.59 -3.40
C LEU A 176 -8.90 -5.12 -3.44
N THR A 177 -9.32 -4.37 -2.42
CA THR A 177 -9.00 -2.94 -2.31
C THR A 177 -8.17 -2.61 -1.06
N ILE A 178 -7.09 -1.87 -1.24
CA ILE A 178 -6.14 -1.49 -0.20
C ILE A 178 -5.97 0.03 -0.21
N TYR A 179 -6.00 0.65 0.96
CA TYR A 179 -5.75 2.09 1.13
C TYR A 179 -4.61 2.31 2.13
N LEU A 180 -3.54 3.03 1.74
CA LEU A 180 -2.50 3.45 2.68
C LEU A 180 -2.83 4.84 3.22
N ASP A 181 -3.24 4.88 4.48
CA ASP A 181 -3.64 6.09 5.18
C ASP A 181 -2.50 6.64 6.03
N ILE A 182 -1.73 7.56 5.48
CA ILE A 182 -0.63 8.21 6.21
C ILE A 182 -1.08 9.58 6.69
N THR A 183 -1.01 9.81 8.00
CA THR A 183 -1.38 11.09 8.62
C THR A 183 -0.49 12.22 8.13
N ASP A 184 -1.04 13.44 8.10
CA ASP A 184 -0.32 14.64 7.66
C ASP A 184 1.00 14.87 8.40
N ASP A 185 1.07 14.60 9.71
CA ASP A 185 2.29 14.74 10.51
C ASP A 185 3.42 13.83 9.99
N VAL A 186 3.10 12.57 9.68
CA VAL A 186 4.06 11.61 9.13
C VAL A 186 4.43 11.98 7.70
N LYS A 187 3.47 12.40 6.87
CA LYS A 187 3.72 12.89 5.51
C LYS A 187 4.65 14.09 5.54
N PHE A 188 4.42 15.04 6.44
CA PHE A 188 5.26 16.22 6.63
C PHE A 188 6.66 15.81 7.05
N ALA A 189 6.81 14.97 8.09
CA ALA A 189 8.11 14.51 8.55
C ALA A 189 8.94 13.87 7.43
N TRP A 190 8.34 12.97 6.65
CA TRP A 190 9.02 12.30 5.54
C TRP A 190 9.31 13.24 4.36
N LYS A 191 8.37 14.12 4.00
CA LYS A 191 8.57 15.12 2.93
C LYS A 191 9.62 16.15 3.31
N ALA A 192 9.59 16.67 4.54
CA ALA A 192 10.57 17.62 5.05
C ALA A 192 11.97 16.99 5.07
N GLN A 193 12.11 15.76 5.55
CA GLN A 193 13.40 15.07 5.51
C GLN A 193 13.94 14.91 4.10
N ARG A 194 13.11 14.49 3.14
CA ARG A 194 13.55 14.30 1.76
C ARG A 194 13.83 15.63 1.07
N ASP A 195 12.90 16.57 1.12
CA ASP A 195 12.95 17.77 0.28
C ASP A 195 13.86 18.87 0.88
N ILE A 196 14.00 18.96 2.22
CA ILE A 196 14.99 19.86 2.84
C ILE A 196 16.40 19.31 2.65
N ALA A 197 16.61 18.01 2.88
CA ALA A 197 17.95 17.41 2.81
C ALA A 197 18.46 17.23 1.37
N GLU A 198 17.60 16.86 0.42
CA GLU A 198 18.01 16.55 -0.95
C GLU A 198 17.82 17.72 -1.93
N ARG A 199 16.91 18.65 -1.65
CA ARG A 199 16.52 19.72 -2.59
C ARG A 199 16.70 21.15 -2.05
N GLY A 200 17.09 21.30 -0.79
CA GLY A 200 17.32 22.62 -0.17
C GLY A 200 16.05 23.45 0.01
N ALA A 201 14.87 22.82 0.03
CA ALA A 201 13.60 23.51 0.28
C ALA A 201 13.52 24.02 1.73
N THR A 202 12.75 25.08 1.98
CA THR A 202 12.46 25.51 3.36
C THR A 202 11.27 24.75 3.95
N PRO A 203 11.16 24.62 5.29
CA PRO A 203 9.98 24.04 5.93
C PRO A 203 8.66 24.69 5.49
N GLU A 204 8.66 26.01 5.27
CA GLU A 204 7.50 26.78 4.82
C GLU A 204 7.07 26.39 3.40
N GLU A 205 8.02 26.17 2.49
CA GLU A 205 7.74 25.71 1.13
C GLU A 205 7.14 24.31 1.12
N VAL A 206 7.67 23.41 1.96
CA VAL A 206 7.15 22.06 2.13
C VAL A 206 5.73 22.09 2.68
N GLN A 207 5.47 22.93 3.70
CA GLN A 207 4.15 23.09 4.30
C GLN A 207 3.14 23.67 3.30
N ALA A 208 3.52 24.73 2.56
CA ALA A 208 2.68 25.34 1.53
C ALA A 208 2.30 24.34 0.42
N ALA A 209 3.24 23.48 0.01
CA ALA A 209 2.98 22.44 -0.98
C ALA A 209 2.03 21.34 -0.46
N ILE A 210 2.08 21.02 0.84
CA ILE A 210 1.14 20.09 1.48
C ILE A 210 -0.24 20.74 1.57
N ASP A 211 -0.32 21.97 2.08
CA ASP A 211 -1.58 22.68 2.29
C ASP A 211 -2.30 22.97 0.97
N GLY A 212 -1.57 23.33 -0.09
CA GLY A 212 -2.13 23.52 -1.42
C GLY A 212 -2.76 22.26 -2.03
N ARG A 213 -2.38 21.06 -1.55
CA ARG A 213 -2.92 19.77 -2.03
C ARG A 213 -4.07 19.25 -1.16
N LYS A 214 -4.28 19.79 0.04
CA LYS A 214 -5.30 19.32 0.98
C LYS A 214 -6.73 19.37 0.41
N PRO A 215 -7.17 20.44 -0.27
CA PRO A 215 -8.53 20.51 -0.81
C PRO A 215 -8.83 19.36 -1.78
N ASP A 216 -7.99 19.17 -2.80
CA ASP A 216 -8.18 18.10 -3.78
C ASP A 216 -7.96 16.70 -3.17
N PHE A 217 -7.07 16.56 -2.19
CA PHE A 217 -6.90 15.29 -1.47
C PHE A 217 -8.18 14.91 -0.73
N ALA A 218 -8.76 15.83 0.05
CA ALA A 218 -9.98 15.60 0.79
C ALA A 218 -11.19 15.36 -0.13
N ALA A 219 -11.23 16.02 -1.28
CA ALA A 219 -12.32 15.88 -2.25
C ALA A 219 -12.26 14.56 -3.05
N TYR A 220 -11.08 14.14 -3.50
CA TYR A 220 -10.97 13.11 -4.54
C TYR A 220 -10.19 11.86 -4.14
N VAL A 221 -9.29 11.96 -3.15
CA VAL A 221 -8.43 10.84 -2.71
C VAL A 221 -8.95 10.22 -1.42
N GLU A 222 -9.15 11.02 -0.38
CA GLU A 222 -9.57 10.56 0.95
C GLU A 222 -10.89 9.76 0.96
N PRO A 223 -11.94 10.11 0.19
CA PRO A 223 -13.21 9.37 0.24
C PRO A 223 -13.09 7.89 -0.13
N GLN A 224 -12.08 7.52 -0.94
CA GLN A 224 -11.82 6.14 -1.34
C GLN A 224 -11.49 5.23 -0.16
N LYS A 225 -11.01 5.78 0.97
CA LYS A 225 -10.75 5.04 2.21
C LYS A 225 -11.98 4.27 2.70
N ALA A 226 -13.18 4.80 2.51
CA ALA A 226 -14.43 4.15 2.91
C ALA A 226 -14.78 2.92 2.05
N LYS A 227 -14.24 2.85 0.82
CA LYS A 227 -14.44 1.73 -0.10
C LYS A 227 -13.48 0.57 0.15
N ALA A 228 -12.33 0.84 0.79
CA ALA A 228 -11.25 -0.13 0.97
C ALA A 228 -11.60 -1.32 1.89
N ASP A 229 -11.18 -2.51 1.47
CA ASP A 229 -11.25 -3.75 2.27
C ASP A 229 -10.17 -3.76 3.35
N ILE A 230 -9.01 -3.20 3.04
CA ILE A 230 -7.87 -3.10 3.96
C ILE A 230 -7.38 -1.65 4.00
N ILE A 231 -7.25 -1.11 5.20
CA ILE A 231 -6.59 0.18 5.44
C ILE A 231 -5.36 -0.06 6.30
N ILE A 232 -4.19 0.38 5.82
CA ILE A 232 -2.97 0.46 6.62
C ILE A 232 -2.80 1.90 7.03
N GLN A 233 -3.12 2.20 8.29
CA GLN A 233 -3.02 3.55 8.82
C GLN A 233 -1.67 3.74 9.54
N VAL A 234 -0.89 4.73 9.13
CA VAL A 234 0.41 5.07 9.70
C VAL A 234 0.30 6.41 10.42
N LEU A 235 0.52 6.39 11.73
CA LEU A 235 0.46 7.54 12.63
C LEU A 235 1.82 7.73 13.34
N PRO A 236 2.08 8.92 13.93
CA PRO A 236 3.19 9.07 14.87
C PRO A 236 3.07 8.08 16.03
N SER A 237 4.21 7.68 16.59
CA SER A 237 4.25 6.86 17.80
C SER A 237 3.59 7.59 18.97
N ASP A 238 2.77 6.89 19.74
CA ASP A 238 2.25 7.33 21.04
C ASP A 238 3.19 6.96 22.20
N LEU A 239 4.27 6.23 21.92
CA LEU A 239 5.24 5.76 22.92
C LEU A 239 6.48 6.66 23.03
N ILE A 240 6.85 7.34 21.94
CA ILE A 240 8.05 8.16 21.85
C ILE A 240 7.68 9.39 21.03
N GLU A 241 7.88 10.57 21.59
CA GLU A 241 7.76 11.81 20.84
C GLU A 241 8.92 11.91 19.85
N ASP A 242 8.60 11.85 18.56
CA ASP A 242 9.56 11.81 17.47
C ASP A 242 9.09 12.63 16.27
N PRO A 243 9.58 13.87 16.10
CA PRO A 243 9.22 14.71 14.97
C PRO A 243 9.83 14.20 13.64
N THR A 244 10.72 13.20 13.69
CA THR A 244 11.38 12.66 12.49
C THR A 244 10.51 11.62 11.77
N GLY A 245 9.41 11.15 12.37
CA GLY A 245 8.56 10.11 11.76
C GLY A 245 9.27 8.76 11.62
N LYS A 246 10.29 8.49 12.45
CA LYS A 246 11.03 7.23 12.50
C LYS A 246 10.28 6.19 13.35
N PHE A 247 9.69 6.63 14.47
CA PHE A 247 8.86 5.78 15.32
C PHE A 247 7.39 5.98 14.98
N LEU A 248 6.71 4.90 14.63
CA LEU A 248 5.37 4.94 14.06
C LEU A 248 4.42 4.01 14.81
N LYS A 249 3.18 4.44 14.95
CA LYS A 249 2.04 3.59 15.30
C LYS A 249 1.35 3.19 14.00
N VAL A 250 1.34 1.89 13.69
CA VAL A 250 0.69 1.38 12.48
C VAL A 250 -0.54 0.57 12.87
N LYS A 251 -1.69 0.90 12.30
CA LYS A 251 -2.93 0.13 12.43
C LYS A 251 -3.20 -0.62 11.15
N TYR A 252 -3.57 -1.89 11.27
CA TYR A 252 -4.14 -2.69 10.20
C TYR A 252 -5.65 -2.80 10.44
N ILE A 253 -6.44 -2.17 9.58
CA ILE A 253 -7.89 -2.11 9.68
C ILE A 253 -8.44 -2.92 8.52
N GLN A 254 -9.27 -3.92 8.82
CA GLN A 254 -9.86 -4.79 7.80
C GLN A 254 -11.38 -4.70 7.89
N LYS A 255 -12.02 -4.47 6.75
CA LYS A 255 -13.47 -4.49 6.61
C LYS A 255 -13.99 -5.90 6.93
N LYS A 256 -15.04 -5.97 7.76
CA LYS A 256 -15.73 -7.23 8.00
C LYS A 256 -16.60 -7.53 6.78
N SER A 257 -16.27 -8.59 6.05
CA SER A 257 -17.09 -9.14 4.98
C SER A 257 -17.08 -10.67 5.09
N PRO A 258 -18.21 -11.36 4.81
CA PRO A 258 -18.22 -12.83 4.73
C PRO A 258 -17.26 -13.37 3.65
N ASP A 259 -16.96 -12.56 2.63
CA ASP A 259 -16.07 -12.93 1.52
C ASP A 259 -14.62 -12.46 1.72
N ALA A 260 -14.35 -11.62 2.73
CA ALA A 260 -13.00 -11.20 3.06
C ALA A 260 -12.27 -12.28 3.88
N PRO A 261 -10.94 -12.45 3.69
CA PRO A 261 -10.17 -13.38 4.49
C PRO A 261 -10.33 -13.05 5.99
N PRO A 262 -10.41 -14.06 6.87
CA PRO A 262 -10.71 -13.82 8.28
C PRO A 262 -9.67 -12.88 8.90
N PRO A 263 -10.10 -11.95 9.77
CA PRO A 263 -9.17 -11.01 10.38
C PRO A 263 -8.08 -11.76 11.13
N ARG A 264 -6.84 -11.27 10.98
CA ARG A 264 -5.73 -11.73 11.82
C ARG A 264 -5.94 -11.20 13.23
N VAL A 265 -6.67 -11.95 14.04
CA VAL A 265 -6.90 -11.62 15.44
C VAL A 265 -5.83 -12.28 16.31
N CYS A 266 -5.23 -11.52 17.23
CA CYS A 266 -4.27 -12.07 18.19
C CYS A 266 -4.92 -12.94 19.30
N ALA A 267 -6.25 -12.90 19.49
CA ALA A 267 -7.09 -13.95 20.12
C ALA A 267 -8.59 -13.56 20.09
N CYS A 268 -9.49 -14.56 20.21
CA CYS A 268 -10.97 -14.51 20.31
C CYS A 268 -11.67 -13.24 19.77
N GLY A 269 -12.35 -13.39 18.61
CA GLY A 269 -12.81 -12.37 17.66
C GLY A 269 -13.74 -11.23 18.11
N THR A 270 -13.80 -10.89 19.39
CA THR A 270 -14.47 -9.68 19.91
C THR A 270 -13.71 -8.97 21.05
N LEU A 271 -12.61 -9.52 21.57
CA LEU A 271 -11.81 -8.85 22.60
C LEU A 271 -10.88 -7.79 22.01
N THR A 272 -10.92 -6.58 22.57
CA THR A 272 -9.83 -5.62 22.45
C THR A 272 -8.65 -6.15 23.28
N LEU A 273 -7.49 -6.29 22.65
CA LEU A 273 -6.28 -6.79 23.30
C LEU A 273 -5.15 -5.80 23.07
N THR A 274 -4.56 -5.31 24.15
CA THR A 274 -3.30 -4.59 24.11
C THR A 274 -2.19 -5.57 24.47
N TYR A 275 -1.21 -5.75 23.59
CA TYR A 275 -0.10 -6.66 23.81
C TYR A 275 1.23 -5.92 23.66
N SER A 276 2.02 -5.88 24.74
CA SER A 276 3.36 -5.31 24.76
C SER A 276 4.40 -6.41 24.88
N HIS A 277 5.12 -6.70 23.81
CA HIS A 277 6.26 -7.62 23.86
C HIS A 277 7.56 -6.82 24.05
N CYS A 278 8.01 -6.68 25.30
CA CYS A 278 9.35 -6.20 25.59
C CYS A 278 10.29 -7.41 25.74
N LEU A 279 11.28 -7.53 24.86
CA LEU A 279 12.31 -8.57 25.01
C LEU A 279 13.25 -8.15 26.15
N SER A 280 12.97 -8.58 27.38
CA SER A 280 14.02 -8.66 28.40
C SER A 280 14.88 -9.88 28.10
N SER A 281 16.20 -9.73 28.14
CA SER A 281 17.16 -10.84 28.02
C SER A 281 17.09 -11.86 29.17
N ARG A 282 16.10 -11.73 30.08
CA ARG A 282 15.83 -12.66 31.19
C ARG A 282 14.33 -12.73 31.39
N GLY A 283 13.75 -13.85 30.97
CA GLY A 283 12.31 -14.07 30.86
C GLY A 283 11.49 -13.54 32.03
N ALA A 284 10.70 -12.51 31.77
CA ALA A 284 9.51 -12.17 32.50
C ALA A 284 8.51 -11.60 31.47
N ARG A 285 7.51 -12.41 31.11
CA ARG A 285 6.39 -11.97 30.28
C ARG A 285 5.42 -11.26 31.22
N ILE A 286 5.43 -9.93 31.22
CA ILE A 286 4.35 -9.15 31.83
C ILE A 286 3.30 -8.97 30.74
N CYS A 287 2.22 -9.74 30.83
CA CYS A 287 0.97 -9.42 30.14
C CYS A 287 0.22 -8.42 31.02
N ILE A 288 0.11 -7.18 30.57
CA ILE A 288 -0.93 -6.27 31.09
C ILE A 288 -2.12 -6.44 30.15
N ILE A 289 -3.22 -6.95 30.69
CA ILE A 289 -4.52 -7.01 30.03
C ILE A 289 -5.33 -5.91 30.73
N ASP A 290 -5.60 -4.82 30.02
CA ASP A 290 -6.68 -3.87 30.37
C ASP A 290 -7.92 -4.20 29.53
#